data_AF-A0A380B6X3-F1
#
_entry.id   AF-A0A380B6X3-F1
#
_cell.length_a   1.000
_cell.length_b   1.000
_cell.length_c   1.000
_cell.angle_alpha   90.00
_cell.angle_beta   90.00
_cell.angle_gamma   90.00
#
_symmetry.space_group_name_H-M   'P 1'
#
loop_
_entity.id
_entity.type
_entity.pdbx_description
1 polymer ?
#
loop_
_entity_poly.entity_id
_entity_poly.type
_entity_poly.pdbx_seq_one_letter_code
_entity_poly.pdbx_strand_id
1 'polypeptide(L)'
;MKRQQGFTLIELVVVIIILGILAVTAAPKFINLQSDARVSALQGAKAAIQGANSLVYSKAALSGVEKLAASPTAPSVNIGTATVITNFGYLQATKAELEKGVDIKFDVGADGAATASTGTAEWVIKETAASGQAKSVEIWQKGAPAACKLTYFEAKDLATPPSFTSLPAASAC
;
A
#
# COMPACT_ATOMS: atom_id res chain seq x y z
N MET A 1 -14.60 -9.49 -61.77
CA MET A 1 -15.33 -9.80 -60.52
C MET A 1 -14.44 -10.72 -59.67
N LYS A 2 -13.85 -10.22 -58.58
CA LYS A 2 -13.07 -11.04 -57.65
C LYS A 2 -14.05 -11.89 -56.82
N ARG A 3 -13.90 -13.21 -56.83
CA ARG A 3 -14.69 -14.12 -55.98
C ARG A 3 -14.31 -13.84 -54.53
N GLN A 4 -15.25 -13.37 -53.73
CA GLN A 4 -15.09 -13.24 -52.29
C GLN A 4 -15.16 -14.65 -51.70
N GLN A 5 -14.01 -15.17 -51.25
CA GLN A 5 -13.97 -16.40 -50.46
C GLN A 5 -14.56 -16.06 -49.09
N GLY A 6 -15.80 -16.50 -48.85
CA GLY A 6 -16.44 -16.38 -47.54
C GLY A 6 -15.72 -17.27 -46.52
N PHE A 7 -15.65 -16.80 -45.28
CA PHE A 7 -15.16 -17.58 -44.14
C PHE A 7 -16.10 -18.76 -43.89
N THR A 8 -15.57 -19.95 -43.64
CA THR A 8 -16.40 -21.13 -43.38
C THR A 8 -16.92 -21.11 -41.95
N LEU A 9 -18.12 -21.67 -41.72
CA LEU A 9 -18.66 -21.80 -40.37
C LEU A 9 -17.75 -22.67 -39.48
N ILE A 10 -17.07 -23.66 -40.06
CA ILE A 10 -16.18 -24.54 -39.31
C ILE A 10 -14.92 -23.80 -38.83
N GLU A 11 -14.34 -22.89 -39.63
CA GLU A 11 -13.21 -22.07 -39.19
C GLU A 11 -13.59 -21.21 -37.97
N LEU A 12 -14.80 -20.64 -37.96
CA LEU A 12 -15.26 -19.83 -36.83
C LEU A 12 -15.45 -20.68 -35.57
N VAL A 13 -16.03 -21.87 -35.71
CA VAL A 13 -16.25 -22.80 -34.60
C VAL A 13 -14.93 -23.31 -34.02
N VAL A 14 -13.95 -23.64 -34.86
CA VAL A 14 -12.65 -24.11 -34.38
C VAL A 14 -11.91 -23.02 -33.59
N VAL A 15 -11.99 -21.76 -34.03
CA VAL A 15 -11.34 -20.64 -33.32
C VAL A 15 -11.92 -20.45 -31.92
N ILE A 16 -13.25 -20.45 -31.75
CA ILE A 16 -13.85 -20.29 -30.42
C ILE A 16 -13.55 -21.47 -29.48
N ILE A 17 -13.42 -22.69 -30.02
CA ILE A 17 -13.03 -23.87 -29.23
C ILE A 17 -11.60 -23.72 -28.72
N ILE A 18 -10.66 -23.33 -29.59
CA ILE A 18 -9.25 -23.13 -29.21
C ILE A 18 -9.15 -22.02 -28.14
N LEU A 19 -9.84 -20.89 -28.35
CA LEU A 19 -9.89 -19.81 -27.36
C LEU A 19 -10.49 -20.27 -26.03
N GLY A 20 -11.51 -21.13 -26.05
CA GLY A 20 -12.12 -21.71 -24.84
C GLY A 20 -11.13 -22.55 -24.03
N ILE A 21 -10.36 -23.42 -24.67
CA ILE A 21 -9.36 -24.27 -24.00
C ILE A 21 -8.24 -23.43 -23.39
N LEU A 22 -7.75 -22.43 -24.15
CA LEU A 22 -6.71 -21.51 -23.67
C LEU A 22 -7.19 -20.69 -22.48
N ALA A 23 -8.44 -20.23 -22.48
CA ALA A 23 -9.01 -19.45 -21.38
C ALA A 23 -9.07 -20.25 -20.08
N VAL A 24 -9.55 -21.50 -20.12
CA VAL A 24 -9.69 -22.34 -18.91
C VAL A 24 -8.33 -22.69 -18.29
N THR A 25 -7.31 -22.92 -19.11
CA THR A 25 -5.96 -23.26 -18.62
C THR A 25 -5.17 -22.03 -18.14
N ALA A 26 -5.42 -20.85 -18.72
CA ALA A 26 -4.74 -19.61 -18.33
C ALA A 26 -5.35 -18.92 -17.11
N ALA A 27 -6.67 -19.02 -16.90
CA ALA A 27 -7.37 -18.29 -15.84
C ALA A 27 -6.83 -18.56 -14.42
N PRO A 28 -6.56 -19.82 -13.99
CA PRO A 28 -6.03 -20.07 -12.65
C PRO A 28 -4.64 -19.46 -12.43
N LYS A 29 -3.77 -19.48 -13.45
CA LYS A 29 -2.44 -18.87 -13.37
C LYS A 29 -2.54 -17.35 -13.27
N PHE A 30 -3.45 -16.73 -14.01
CA PHE A 30 -3.63 -15.28 -13.99
C PHE A 30 -4.14 -14.75 -12.65
N ILE A 31 -4.99 -15.52 -11.95
CA ILE A 31 -5.48 -15.17 -10.61
C ILE A 31 -4.33 -15.17 -9.59
N ASN A 32 -3.49 -16.22 -9.59
CA ASN A 32 -2.34 -16.30 -8.66
C ASN A 32 -1.30 -15.20 -8.92
N LEU A 33 -1.05 -14.84 -10.19
CA LEU A 33 -0.12 -13.76 -10.51
C LEU A 33 -0.58 -12.40 -9.97
N GLN A 34 -1.89 -12.12 -9.96
CA GLN A 34 -2.41 -10.86 -9.42
C GLN A 34 -2.25 -10.79 -7.90
N SER A 35 -2.49 -11.89 -7.20
CA SER A 35 -2.35 -11.91 -5.74
C SER A 35 -0.89 -11.79 -5.30
N ASP A 36 0.02 -12.49 -5.98
CA ASP A 36 1.47 -12.36 -5.78
C ASP A 36 1.97 -10.95 -6.10
N ALA A 37 1.43 -10.31 -7.14
CA ALA A 37 1.76 -8.93 -7.49
C ALA A 37 1.34 -7.95 -6.39
N ARG A 38 0.15 -8.14 -5.80
CA ARG A 38 -0.35 -7.32 -4.68
C ARG A 38 0.51 -7.46 -3.43
N VAL A 39 0.88 -8.70 -3.07
CA VAL A 39 1.78 -8.95 -1.93
C VAL A 39 3.14 -8.30 -2.17
N SER A 40 3.67 -8.41 -3.39
CA SER A 40 4.95 -7.78 -3.77
C SER A 40 4.89 -6.25 -3.70
N ALA A 41 3.78 -5.66 -4.14
CA ALA A 41 3.55 -4.22 -4.04
C ALA A 41 3.47 -3.78 -2.57
N LEU A 42 2.75 -4.51 -1.71
CA LEU A 42 2.70 -4.26 -0.27
C LEU A 42 4.07 -4.37 0.40
N GLN A 43 4.90 -5.33 -0.04
CA GLN A 43 6.28 -5.45 0.41
C GLN A 43 7.12 -4.23 -0.01
N GLY A 44 6.93 -3.73 -1.23
CA GLY A 44 7.54 -2.49 -1.71
C GLY A 44 7.13 -1.27 -0.88
N ALA A 45 5.83 -1.12 -0.62
CA ALA A 45 5.31 -0.04 0.23
C ALA A 45 5.86 -0.12 1.67
N LYS A 46 5.93 -1.33 2.25
CA LYS A 46 6.56 -1.56 3.56
C LYS A 46 8.03 -1.12 3.57
N ALA A 47 8.80 -1.55 2.58
CA ALA A 47 10.21 -1.21 2.46
C ALA A 47 10.43 0.30 2.30
N ALA A 48 9.58 0.99 1.52
CA ALA A 48 9.63 2.43 1.35
C ALA A 48 9.42 3.16 2.69
N ILE A 49 8.40 2.77 3.47
CA ILE A 49 8.13 3.38 4.78
C ILE A 49 9.26 3.07 5.77
N GLN A 50 9.83 1.86 5.74
CA GLN A 50 11.00 1.51 6.57
C GLN A 50 12.22 2.38 6.23
N GLY A 51 12.51 2.56 4.93
CA GLY A 51 13.59 3.44 4.47
C GLY A 51 13.36 4.89 4.89
N ALA A 52 12.13 5.40 4.72
CA ALA A 52 11.76 6.75 5.14
C ALA A 52 11.90 6.94 6.66
N ASN A 53 11.51 5.94 7.46
CA ASN A 53 11.71 5.98 8.91
C ASN A 53 13.19 6.05 9.29
N SER A 54 14.07 5.30 8.64
CA SER A 54 15.51 5.36 8.88
C SER A 54 16.10 6.74 8.54
N LEU A 55 15.66 7.34 7.43
CA LEU A 55 16.05 8.68 7.01
C LEU A 55 15.57 9.73 8.03
N VAL A 56 14.29 9.72 8.39
CA VAL A 56 13.66 10.67 9.32
C VAL A 56 14.31 10.56 10.70
N TYR A 57 14.56 9.34 11.18
CA TYR A 57 15.24 9.12 12.46
C TYR A 57 16.66 9.66 12.45
N SER A 58 17.42 9.44 11.38
CA SER A 58 18.76 9.99 11.23
C SER A 58 18.75 11.53 11.28
N LYS A 59 17.78 12.17 10.62
CA LYS A 59 17.59 13.62 10.69
C LYS A 59 17.15 14.10 12.07
N ALA A 60 16.29 13.35 12.75
CA ALA A 60 15.82 13.69 14.09
C ALA A 60 16.95 13.63 15.12
N ALA A 61 17.82 12.63 15.02
CA ALA A 61 18.99 12.48 15.88
C ALA A 61 19.99 13.62 15.68
N LEU A 62 20.21 14.05 14.43
CA LEU A 62 21.06 15.21 14.13
C LEU A 62 20.49 16.52 14.68
N SER A 63 19.17 16.66 14.70
CA SER A 63 18.48 17.81 15.26
C SER A 63 18.24 17.73 16.78
N GLY A 64 18.60 16.61 17.43
CA GLY A 64 18.39 16.38 18.87
C GLY A 64 16.92 16.25 19.30
N VAL A 65 16.04 15.87 18.37
CA VAL A 65 14.59 15.74 18.61
C VAL A 65 14.11 14.29 18.56
N GLU A 66 15.00 13.32 18.42
CA GLU A 66 14.69 11.90 18.27
C GLU A 66 14.02 11.28 19.50
N LYS A 67 14.10 11.95 20.65
CA LYS A 67 13.46 11.50 21.89
C LYS A 67 12.13 12.18 22.20
N LEU A 68 11.75 13.15 21.39
CA LEU A 68 10.58 13.97 21.66
C LEU A 68 9.32 13.28 21.12
N ALA A 69 8.29 13.23 21.96
CA ALA A 69 6.96 12.79 21.56
C ALA A 69 6.30 13.84 20.65
N ALA A 70 5.38 13.39 19.79
CA ALA A 70 4.53 14.28 19.04
C ALA A 70 3.65 15.12 19.98
N SER A 71 3.57 16.42 19.70
CA SER A 71 2.88 17.44 20.49
C SER A 71 2.33 18.52 19.54
N PRO A 72 1.35 19.36 19.90
CA PRO A 72 0.94 20.51 19.09
C PRO A 72 2.10 21.45 18.66
N THR A 73 3.22 21.49 19.40
CA THR A 73 4.49 22.12 18.99
C THR A 73 5.48 21.07 18.47
N ALA A 74 5.03 20.28 17.48
CA ALA A 74 5.60 18.97 17.21
C ALA A 74 7.08 19.00 16.79
N PRO A 75 7.91 18.05 17.27
CA PRO A 75 9.27 17.88 16.77
C PRO A 75 9.21 17.54 15.28
N SER A 76 9.86 18.35 14.44
CA SER A 76 9.84 18.17 13.00
C SER A 76 11.24 18.22 12.41
N VAL A 77 11.42 17.53 11.30
CA VAL A 77 12.70 17.43 10.59
C VAL A 77 12.49 17.67 9.11
N ASN A 78 13.45 18.36 8.49
CA ASN A 78 13.47 18.54 7.05
C ASN A 78 14.26 17.38 6.40
N ILE A 79 13.59 16.64 5.51
CA ILE A 79 14.17 15.50 4.79
C ILE A 79 14.64 15.85 3.36
N GLY A 80 14.72 17.15 3.04
CA GLY A 80 15.10 17.70 1.74
C GLY A 80 13.89 18.03 0.86
N THR A 81 12.92 17.12 0.78
CA THR A 81 11.70 17.28 -0.03
C THR A 81 10.55 17.92 0.73
N ALA A 82 10.49 17.70 2.05
CA ALA A 82 9.42 18.18 2.91
C ALA A 82 9.88 18.29 4.38
N THR A 83 9.08 18.99 5.18
CA THR A 83 9.20 18.98 6.64
C THR A 83 8.20 17.99 7.22
N VAL A 84 8.73 16.97 7.89
CA VAL A 84 7.96 15.88 8.47
C VAL A 84 7.88 16.05 9.98
N ILE A 85 6.67 15.96 10.51
CA ILE A 85 6.44 15.85 11.95
C ILE A 85 6.79 14.44 12.40
N THR A 86 7.54 14.35 13.47
CA THR A 86 8.05 13.09 14.01
C THR A 86 7.36 12.73 15.32
N ASN A 87 7.31 11.44 15.63
CA ASN A 87 7.01 10.93 16.96
C ASN A 87 8.17 10.02 17.39
N PHE A 88 8.90 10.41 18.43
CA PHE A 88 10.13 9.73 18.87
C PHE A 88 11.14 9.53 17.72
N GLY A 89 11.28 10.56 16.87
CA GLY A 89 12.18 10.54 15.73
C GLY A 89 11.70 9.74 14.52
N TYR A 90 10.52 9.13 14.54
CA TYR A 90 9.97 8.35 13.41
C TYR A 90 8.75 9.02 12.78
N LEU A 91 8.35 8.54 11.59
CA LEU A 91 7.12 8.96 10.92
C LEU A 91 5.90 8.63 11.76
N GLN A 92 4.98 9.59 11.84
CA GLN A 92 3.65 9.36 12.43
C GLN A 92 2.80 8.47 11.53
N ALA A 93 1.87 7.73 12.12
CA ALA A 93 0.88 6.96 11.40
C ALA A 93 -0.27 7.87 10.95
N THR A 94 0.06 8.84 10.08
CA THR A 94 -0.89 9.74 9.44
C THR A 94 -0.60 9.79 7.94
N LYS A 95 -1.64 9.99 7.14
CA LYS A 95 -1.52 10.19 5.69
C LYS A 95 -0.58 11.34 5.36
N ALA A 96 -0.74 12.47 6.05
CA ALA A 96 0.03 13.66 5.77
C ALA A 96 1.54 13.46 5.95
N GLU A 97 1.97 12.76 7.01
CA GLU A 97 3.40 12.55 7.27
C GLU A 97 3.98 11.40 6.43
N LEU A 98 3.20 10.36 6.14
CA LEU A 98 3.61 9.30 5.22
C LEU A 98 3.80 9.84 3.80
N GLU A 99 2.86 10.62 3.25
CA GLU A 99 2.99 11.19 1.89
C GLU A 99 4.14 12.20 1.74
N LYS A 100 4.66 12.74 2.85
CA LYS A 100 5.87 13.56 2.84
C LYS A 100 7.13 12.69 2.88
N GLY A 101 7.10 11.62 3.68
CA GLY A 101 8.23 10.72 3.91
C GLY A 101 8.48 9.72 2.79
N VAL A 102 7.41 9.27 2.11
CA VAL A 102 7.48 8.35 0.97
C VAL A 102 6.84 8.97 -0.27
N ASP A 103 7.35 8.62 -1.45
CA ASP A 103 6.75 9.03 -2.73
C ASP A 103 5.59 8.09 -3.11
N ILE A 104 4.61 8.00 -2.21
CA ILE A 104 3.37 7.24 -2.41
C ILE A 104 2.22 8.18 -2.11
N LYS A 105 1.28 8.30 -3.05
CA LYS A 105 0.03 9.03 -2.85
C LYS A 105 -1.05 8.08 -2.39
N PHE A 106 -1.78 8.48 -1.36
CA PHE A 106 -2.86 7.70 -0.80
C PHE A 106 -4.18 8.43 -0.97
N ASP A 107 -5.23 7.67 -1.23
CA ASP A 107 -6.60 8.11 -0.97
C ASP A 107 -7.04 7.68 0.43
N VAL A 108 -7.95 8.42 1.05
CA VAL A 108 -8.52 8.02 2.34
C VAL A 108 -9.57 6.93 2.13
N GLY A 109 -9.41 5.80 2.81
CA GLY A 109 -10.37 4.70 2.81
C GLY A 109 -11.50 4.88 3.83
N ALA A 110 -12.65 4.27 3.57
CA ALA A 110 -13.79 4.26 4.49
C ALA A 110 -13.72 3.14 5.54
N ASP A 111 -14.44 3.30 6.66
CA ASP A 111 -14.61 2.26 7.68
C ASP A 111 -15.24 0.98 7.09
N GLY A 112 -14.58 -0.16 7.30
CA GLY A 112 -15.11 -1.48 6.90
C GLY A 112 -15.04 -1.79 5.40
N ALA A 113 -14.41 -0.95 4.57
CA ALA A 113 -14.37 -1.16 3.13
C ALA A 113 -12.94 -1.01 2.56
N ALA A 114 -12.25 -2.13 2.35
CA ALA A 114 -10.96 -2.14 1.64
C ALA A 114 -11.07 -1.86 0.14
N THR A 115 -12.25 -1.48 -0.35
CA THR A 115 -12.49 -1.20 -1.77
C THR A 115 -13.13 0.17 -2.01
N ALA A 116 -13.55 0.88 -0.97
CA ALA A 116 -14.20 2.18 -1.11
C ALA A 116 -13.19 3.32 -0.91
N SER A 117 -12.55 3.72 -2.01
CA SER A 117 -11.95 5.05 -2.17
C SER A 117 -12.63 5.76 -3.34
N THR A 118 -13.02 7.02 -3.14
CA THR A 118 -13.57 7.89 -4.18
C THR A 118 -12.50 8.63 -4.99
N GLY A 119 -11.22 8.51 -4.62
CA GLY A 119 -10.11 9.17 -5.30
C GLY A 119 -9.52 8.36 -6.46
N THR A 120 -8.41 8.86 -7.01
CA THR A 120 -7.72 8.29 -8.18
C THR A 120 -6.39 7.61 -7.84
N ALA A 121 -5.96 7.67 -6.58
CA ALA A 121 -4.71 7.04 -6.17
C ALA A 121 -4.85 5.51 -6.20
N GLU A 122 -3.74 4.84 -6.52
CA GLU A 122 -3.66 3.39 -6.49
C GLU A 122 -3.67 2.86 -5.05
N TRP A 123 -3.06 3.61 -4.12
CA TRP A 123 -2.96 3.24 -2.73
C TRP A 123 -4.04 3.91 -1.90
N VAL A 124 -4.57 3.16 -0.95
CA VAL A 124 -5.57 3.64 -0.01
C VAL A 124 -5.00 3.50 1.40
N ILE A 125 -5.24 4.53 2.21
CA ILE A 125 -4.82 4.60 3.61
C ILE A 125 -6.02 4.86 4.50
N LYS A 126 -6.03 4.21 5.67
CA LYS A 126 -6.97 4.51 6.75
C LYS A 126 -6.21 4.72 8.03
N GLU A 127 -6.34 5.92 8.57
CA GLU A 127 -5.83 6.26 9.90
C GLU A 127 -6.75 5.66 10.96
N THR A 128 -6.15 4.99 11.93
CA THR A 128 -6.83 4.46 13.11
C THR A 128 -6.18 5.05 14.34
N ALA A 129 -6.92 5.93 15.02
CA ALA A 129 -6.53 6.52 16.28
C ALA A 129 -7.47 6.01 17.38
N ALA A 130 -7.00 5.04 18.18
CA ALA A 130 -7.69 4.65 19.40
C ALA A 130 -7.15 5.49 20.57
N SER A 131 -8.04 6.05 21.39
CA SER A 131 -7.63 6.80 22.58
C SER A 131 -6.77 5.93 23.50
N GLY A 132 -5.55 6.39 23.80
CA GLY A 132 -4.61 5.67 24.67
C GLY A 132 -3.77 4.57 24.01
N GLN A 133 -3.82 4.40 22.68
CA GLN A 133 -2.91 3.53 21.93
C GLN A 133 -2.09 4.31 20.90
N ALA A 134 -0.96 3.75 20.48
CA ALA A 134 -0.17 4.29 19.38
C ALA A 134 -1.04 4.32 18.11
N LYS A 135 -1.00 5.43 17.36
CA LYS A 135 -1.79 5.51 16.13
C LYS A 135 -1.26 4.48 15.13
N SER A 136 -2.16 4.00 14.29
CA SER A 136 -1.80 3.07 13.23
C SER A 136 -2.49 3.49 11.93
N VAL A 137 -1.92 3.06 10.82
CA VAL A 137 -2.57 3.16 9.53
C VAL A 137 -2.66 1.80 8.88
N GLU A 138 -3.77 1.55 8.22
CA GLU A 138 -3.94 0.42 7.32
C GLU A 138 -3.72 0.92 5.89
N ILE A 139 -2.93 0.19 5.12
CA ILE A 139 -2.53 0.53 3.75
C ILE A 139 -2.85 -0.66 2.83
N TRP A 140 -3.50 -0.40 1.71
CA TRP A 140 -3.82 -1.42 0.72
C TRP A 140 -3.94 -0.83 -0.69
N GLN A 141 -3.88 -1.68 -1.72
CA GLN A 141 -4.14 -1.27 -3.10
C GLN A 141 -5.64 -1.19 -3.37
N LYS A 142 -6.06 -0.20 -4.16
CA LYS A 142 -7.45 -0.02 -4.57
C LYS A 142 -7.96 -1.29 -5.29
N GLY A 143 -9.13 -1.78 -4.87
CA GLY A 143 -9.72 -3.01 -5.41
C GLY A 143 -9.13 -4.32 -4.85
N ALA A 144 -8.25 -4.24 -3.84
CA ALA A 144 -7.79 -5.42 -3.12
C ALA A 144 -8.85 -5.95 -2.12
N PRO A 145 -8.88 -7.27 -1.84
CA PRO A 145 -9.71 -7.85 -0.79
C PRO A 145 -9.45 -7.23 0.58
N ALA A 146 -10.43 -7.33 1.49
CA ALA A 146 -10.33 -6.77 2.84
C ALA A 146 -9.16 -7.29 3.69
N ALA A 147 -8.69 -8.50 3.40
CA ALA A 147 -7.55 -9.10 4.09
C ALA A 147 -6.20 -8.69 3.48
N CYS A 148 -6.18 -8.13 2.26
CA CYS A 148 -4.96 -7.76 1.55
C CYS A 148 -4.49 -6.35 1.95
N LYS A 149 -4.02 -6.21 3.19
CA LYS A 149 -3.59 -4.93 3.76
C LYS A 149 -2.33 -5.08 4.60
N LEU A 150 -1.62 -3.97 4.74
CA LEU A 150 -0.47 -3.79 5.61
C LEU A 150 -0.84 -2.79 6.70
N THR A 151 -0.59 -3.10 7.96
CA THR A 151 -0.76 -2.12 9.05
C THR A 151 0.60 -1.62 9.52
N TYR A 152 0.75 -0.30 9.59
CA TYR A 152 1.88 0.39 10.18
C TYR A 152 1.47 0.97 11.53
N PHE A 153 2.26 0.69 12.57
CA PHE A 153 2.12 1.28 13.89
C PHE A 153 3.23 2.30 14.09
N GLU A 154 2.87 3.52 14.47
CA GLU A 154 3.87 4.53 14.83
C GLU A 154 4.60 4.17 16.12
N ALA A 155 5.73 4.85 16.37
CA ALA A 155 6.46 4.69 17.62
C ALA A 155 5.55 5.05 18.81
N LYS A 156 5.49 4.18 19.83
CA LYS A 156 4.70 4.45 21.04
C LYS A 156 5.49 5.25 22.07
N ASP A 157 6.76 4.93 22.20
CA ASP A 157 7.72 5.48 23.16
C ASP A 157 9.15 5.18 22.69
N LEU A 158 10.15 5.57 23.48
CA LEU A 158 11.58 5.35 23.17
C LEU A 158 11.99 3.88 23.12
N ALA A 159 11.23 2.98 23.77
CA ALA A 159 11.53 1.55 23.82
C ALA A 159 10.78 0.77 22.73
N THR A 160 9.73 1.36 22.17
CA THR A 160 8.82 0.74 21.21
C THR A 160 8.89 1.47 19.86
N PRO A 161 9.85 1.12 19.00
CA PRO A 161 9.98 1.71 17.66
C PRO A 161 8.76 1.38 16.78
N PRO A 162 8.58 2.07 15.65
CA PRO A 162 7.49 1.79 14.73
C PRO A 162 7.59 0.36 14.19
N SER A 163 6.43 -0.26 13.98
CA SER A 163 6.35 -1.66 13.58
C SER A 163 5.31 -1.88 12.50
N PHE A 164 5.35 -3.06 11.88
CA PHE A 164 4.41 -3.46 10.85
C PHE A 164 3.83 -4.82 11.20
N THR A 165 2.61 -5.08 10.75
CA THR A 165 2.09 -6.46 10.73
C THR A 165 2.90 -7.34 9.77
N SER A 166 2.77 -8.66 9.95
CA SER A 166 3.17 -9.58 8.88
C SER A 166 2.39 -9.27 7.61
N LEU A 167 3.04 -9.44 6.47
CA LEU A 167 2.36 -9.32 5.18
C LEU A 167 1.28 -10.41 5.07
N PRO A 168 0.15 -10.12 4.41
CA PRO A 168 -0.88 -11.12 4.16
C PRO A 168 -0.34 -12.22 3.25
N ALA A 169 -0.90 -13.44 3.38
CA ALA A 169 -0.63 -14.52 2.44
C ALA A 169 -1.18 -14.15 1.06
N ALA A 170 -0.57 -14.67 -0.02
CA ALA A 170 -1.05 -14.44 -1.38
C ALA A 170 -2.52 -14.85 -1.54
N SER A 171 -3.00 -15.91 -0.87
CA SER A 171 -4.42 -16.32 -0.94
C SER A 171 -5.41 -15.32 -0.30
N ALA A 172 -4.91 -14.36 0.50
CA ALA A 172 -5.71 -13.28 1.09
C ALA A 172 -5.72 -12.01 0.22
N CYS A 173 -4.96 -12.03 -0.88
CA CYS A 173 -4.84 -11.04 -1.93
C CYS A 173 -5.32 -11.61 -3.28
#